data_AF-A0A9D4T8C5-F1
#
_entry.id   AF-A0A9D4T8C5-F1
#
_cell.length_a   1.000
_cell.length_b   1.000
_cell.length_c   1.000
_cell.angle_alpha   90.00
_cell.angle_beta   90.00
_cell.angle_gamma   90.00
#
_symmetry.space_group_name_H-M   'P 1'
#
loop_
_entity.id
_entity.type
_entity.pdbx_description
1 polymer ?
#
loop_
_entity_poly.entity_id
_entity_poly.type
_entity_poly.pdbx_seq_one_letter_code
_entity_poly.pdbx_strand_id
1 'polypeptide(L)'
;MVRKQRRSRTAFNKQQLSALERTFAQIPYPDLYTRECLASATSLPEPRIQVRLSQCPLPFGIFLEPSVVSTLLVHATCNARLLTYAIKRAFLPPLVAQLKGPFPPSQGQGARICRLLRTETWRQIGLLKDFLRLRCSFGSSRRQELSFSQELKVVAQLSDKLWLHILPKLPK
;
A
#
# COMPACT_ATOMS: atom_id res chain seq x y z
N MET A 1 -28.39 7.83 -15.03
CA MET A 1 -27.03 7.34 -14.67
C MET A 1 -26.07 7.71 -15.81
N VAL A 2 -25.24 8.73 -15.62
CA VAL A 2 -24.29 9.18 -16.66
C VAL A 2 -23.20 8.12 -16.81
N ARG A 3 -23.14 7.46 -17.97
CA ARG A 3 -22.03 6.55 -18.31
C ARG A 3 -20.76 7.40 -18.42
N LYS A 4 -19.87 7.28 -17.44
CA LYS A 4 -18.57 7.93 -17.40
C LYS A 4 -17.78 7.52 -18.65
N GLN A 5 -17.75 8.37 -19.66
CA GLN A 5 -17.06 8.11 -20.93
C GLN A 5 -15.59 7.84 -20.61
N ARG A 6 -15.09 6.68 -21.07
CA ARG A 6 -13.67 6.33 -20.95
C ARG A 6 -12.89 7.43 -21.66
N ARG A 7 -12.08 8.22 -20.94
CA ARG A 7 -11.29 9.31 -21.53
C ARG A 7 -10.47 8.73 -22.68
N SER A 8 -10.56 9.36 -23.85
CA SER A 8 -9.82 8.92 -25.04
C SER A 8 -8.33 8.72 -24.72
N ARG A 9 -7.75 7.65 -25.26
CA ARG A 9 -6.32 7.34 -25.10
C ARG A 9 -5.55 8.42 -25.86
N THR A 10 -4.83 9.27 -25.14
CA THR A 10 -3.95 10.26 -25.76
C THR A 10 -2.83 9.52 -26.48
N ALA A 11 -2.81 9.61 -27.81
CA ALA A 11 -1.69 9.13 -28.61
C ALA A 11 -0.57 10.19 -28.53
N PHE A 12 0.60 9.78 -28.07
CA PHE A 12 1.76 10.65 -27.99
C PHE A 12 2.47 10.68 -29.33
N ASN A 13 2.88 11.86 -29.77
CA ASN A 13 3.76 12.01 -30.93
C ASN A 13 5.18 11.54 -30.58
N LYS A 14 5.98 11.11 -31.57
CA LYS A 14 7.36 10.61 -31.35
C LYS A 14 8.25 11.64 -30.63
N GLN A 15 8.08 12.93 -30.95
CA GLN A 15 8.80 14.02 -30.30
C GLN A 15 8.42 14.17 -28.82
N GLN A 16 7.14 14.02 -28.48
CA GLN A 16 6.65 14.08 -27.09
C GLN A 16 7.19 12.90 -26.27
N LEU A 17 7.24 11.70 -26.85
CA LEU A 17 7.83 10.53 -26.22
C LEU A 17 9.32 10.73 -25.94
N SER A 18 10.08 11.21 -26.92
CA SER A 18 11.52 11.44 -26.75
C SER A 18 11.83 12.48 -25.65
N ALA A 19 11.06 13.55 -25.58
CA ALA A 19 11.19 14.55 -24.50
C ALA A 19 10.92 13.94 -23.13
N LEU A 20 9.84 13.16 -23.00
CA LEU A 20 9.50 12.47 -21.76
C LEU A 20 10.56 11.44 -21.36
N GLU A 21 11.04 10.63 -22.30
CA GLU A 21 12.08 9.60 -22.07
C GLU A 21 13.42 10.22 -21.63
N ARG A 22 13.82 11.35 -22.21
CA ARG A 22 15.04 12.06 -21.82
C ARG A 22 14.98 12.58 -20.40
N THR A 23 13.89 13.26 -20.04
CA THR A 23 13.73 13.78 -18.67
C THR A 23 13.58 12.63 -17.67
N PHE A 24 12.92 11.56 -18.09
CA PHE A 24 12.79 10.37 -17.28
C PHE A 24 14.12 9.66 -17.00
N ALA A 25 15.04 9.65 -17.96
CA ALA A 25 16.39 9.12 -17.77
C ALA A 25 17.23 9.94 -16.76
N GLN A 26 16.97 11.24 -16.64
CA GLN A 26 17.66 12.13 -15.72
C GLN A 26 17.02 12.16 -14.32
N ILE A 27 15.69 12.31 -14.27
CA ILE A 27 14.90 12.45 -13.04
C ILE A 27 13.63 11.59 -13.20
N PRO A 28 13.64 10.35 -12.71
CA PRO A 28 12.49 9.43 -12.85
C PRO A 28 11.24 9.89 -12.10
N TYR A 29 11.41 10.76 -11.09
CA TYR A 29 10.33 11.32 -10.27
C TYR A 29 10.39 12.85 -10.32
N PRO A 30 9.94 13.48 -11.42
CA PRO A 30 9.98 14.93 -11.57
C PRO A 30 9.03 15.58 -10.55
N ASP A 31 9.49 16.66 -9.92
CA ASP A 31 8.68 17.48 -9.04
C ASP A 31 7.60 18.26 -9.81
N LEU A 32 6.74 18.99 -9.10
CA LEU A 32 5.64 19.75 -9.72
C LEU A 32 6.16 20.73 -10.79
N TYR A 33 7.22 21.46 -10.46
CA TYR A 33 7.83 22.45 -11.37
C TYR A 33 8.37 21.79 -12.65
N THR A 34 9.07 20.67 -12.53
CA THR A 34 9.59 19.92 -13.67
C THR A 34 8.45 19.38 -14.54
N ARG A 35 7.33 18.95 -13.93
CA ARG A 35 6.14 18.49 -14.66
C ARG A 35 5.43 19.63 -15.39
N GLU A 36 5.38 20.84 -14.85
CA GLU A 36 4.83 22.04 -15.50
C GLU A 36 5.68 22.52 -16.68
N CYS A 37 7.01 22.50 -16.53
CA CYS A 37 7.93 22.78 -17.64
C CYS A 37 7.80 21.76 -18.76
N LEU A 38 7.67 20.46 -18.43
CA LEU A 38 7.42 19.41 -19.40
C LEU A 38 6.05 19.54 -20.07
N ALA A 39 5.02 19.94 -19.34
CA ALA A 39 3.69 20.19 -19.88
C ALA A 39 3.74 21.29 -20.95
N SER A 40 4.43 22.38 -20.63
CA SER A 40 4.65 23.51 -21.53
C SER A 40 5.45 23.08 -22.79
N ALA A 41 6.51 22.29 -22.61
CA ALA A 41 7.36 21.84 -23.71
C ALA A 41 6.70 20.79 -24.62
N THR A 42 5.82 19.93 -24.08
CA THR A 42 5.20 18.82 -24.82
C THR A 42 3.77 19.11 -25.25
N SER A 43 3.18 20.25 -24.89
CA SER A 43 1.75 20.60 -25.08
C SER A 43 0.77 19.58 -24.47
N LEU A 44 1.23 18.82 -23.48
CA LEU A 44 0.43 17.85 -22.74
C LEU A 44 -0.01 18.46 -21.41
N PRO A 45 -1.25 18.24 -20.95
CA PRO A 45 -1.65 18.72 -19.63
C PRO A 45 -0.85 18.00 -18.54
N GLU A 46 -0.36 18.73 -17.53
CA GLU A 46 0.38 18.23 -16.35
C GLU A 46 -0.12 16.88 -15.79
N PRO A 47 -1.45 16.64 -15.61
CA PRO A 47 -1.92 15.38 -15.05
C PRO A 47 -1.74 14.17 -15.99
N ARG A 48 -1.37 14.39 -17.25
CA ARG A 48 -1.02 13.32 -18.21
C ARG A 48 0.47 12.97 -18.17
N ILE A 49 1.30 13.82 -17.59
CA ILE A 49 2.72 13.56 -17.34
C ILE A 49 2.80 12.77 -16.05
N GLN A 50 2.40 11.50 -16.12
CA GLN A 50 2.52 10.54 -15.02
C GLN A 50 3.72 9.63 -15.27
N VAL A 51 4.44 9.37 -14.19
CA VAL A 51 5.55 8.41 -14.16
C VAL A 51 5.04 7.06 -14.65
N ARG A 52 5.49 6.65 -15.85
CA ARG A 52 5.16 5.33 -16.39
C ARG A 52 6.00 4.30 -15.62
N LEU A 53 5.40 3.70 -14.60
CA LEU A 53 6.03 2.69 -13.73
C LEU A 53 6.70 1.55 -14.51
N SER A 54 6.32 1.32 -15.76
CA SER A 54 6.86 0.26 -16.61
C SER A 54 8.28 0.49 -17.12
N GLN A 55 8.84 1.70 -17.00
CA GLN A 55 10.15 2.02 -17.58
C GLN A 55 11.16 2.58 -16.58
N CYS A 56 10.82 2.71 -15.28
CA CYS A 56 11.69 3.25 -14.23
C CYS A 56 12.95 2.41 -13.97
N PRO A 57 14.17 2.91 -14.27
CA PRO A 57 15.41 2.26 -13.85
C PRO A 57 15.90 2.90 -12.54
N LEU A 58 15.13 2.82 -11.44
CA LEU A 58 15.66 3.15 -10.09
C LEU A 58 14.98 2.31 -8.98
N PRO A 59 15.71 1.99 -7.89
CA PRO A 59 15.49 0.79 -7.06
C PRO A 59 14.55 0.98 -5.84
N PHE A 60 13.81 2.08 -5.73
CA PHE A 60 13.23 2.47 -4.43
C PHE A 60 11.79 2.01 -4.12
N GLY A 61 11.13 1.23 -4.99
CA GLY A 61 9.72 0.82 -4.75
C GLY A 61 9.37 -0.64 -5.04
N ILE A 62 10.35 -1.45 -5.47
CA ILE A 62 10.10 -2.83 -5.97
C ILE A 62 10.73 -3.91 -5.05
N PHE A 63 11.46 -3.53 -4.00
CA PHE A 63 12.34 -4.48 -3.30
C PHE A 63 11.67 -5.44 -2.31
N LEU A 64 10.38 -5.31 -2.00
CA LEU A 64 9.71 -6.33 -1.20
C LEU A 64 9.29 -7.49 -2.12
N GLU A 65 10.03 -8.59 -2.01
CA GLU A 65 9.61 -9.88 -2.54
C GLU A 65 8.15 -10.17 -2.17
N PRO A 66 7.35 -10.82 -3.05
CA PRO A 66 5.94 -11.12 -2.79
C PRO A 66 5.73 -11.82 -1.44
N SER A 67 6.66 -12.69 -1.06
CA SER A 67 6.70 -13.36 0.24
C SER A 67 6.80 -12.40 1.43
N VAL A 68 7.58 -11.32 1.31
CA VAL A 68 7.71 -10.28 2.34
C VAL A 68 6.42 -9.48 2.46
N VAL A 69 5.80 -9.10 1.33
CA VAL A 69 4.50 -8.39 1.33
C VAL A 69 3.41 -9.27 1.95
N SER A 70 3.34 -10.55 1.59
CA SER A 70 2.41 -11.51 2.18
C SER A 70 2.66 -11.69 3.69
N THR A 71 3.92 -11.75 4.12
CA THR A 71 4.27 -11.83 5.56
C THR A 71 3.86 -10.57 6.33
N LEU A 72 4.04 -9.38 5.75
CA LEU A 72 3.59 -8.12 6.34
C LEU A 72 2.07 -8.03 6.40
N LEU A 73 1.36 -8.49 5.37
CA LEU A 73 -0.10 -8.57 5.36
C LEU A 73 -0.62 -9.49 6.48
N VAL A 74 0.02 -10.64 6.69
CA VAL A 74 -0.31 -11.57 7.77
C VAL A 74 -0.12 -10.91 9.15
N HIS A 75 1.00 -10.21 9.37
CA HIS A 75 1.23 -9.51 10.63
C HIS A 75 0.26 -8.33 10.85
N ALA A 76 0.02 -7.53 9.82
CA ALA A 76 -0.89 -6.39 9.90
C ALA A 76 -2.33 -6.83 10.17
N THR A 77 -2.79 -7.91 9.52
CA THR A 77 -4.13 -8.49 9.78
C THR A 77 -4.25 -9.03 11.20
N CYS A 78 -3.22 -9.70 11.72
CA CYS A 78 -3.19 -10.14 13.12
C CYS A 78 -3.20 -8.96 14.10
N ASN A 79 -2.43 -7.90 13.84
CA ASN A 79 -2.44 -6.68 14.65
C ASN A 79 -3.81 -5.99 14.65
N ALA A 80 -4.50 -5.92 13.50
CA ALA A 80 -5.84 -5.37 13.43
C ALA A 80 -6.87 -6.17 14.27
N ARG A 81 -6.75 -7.50 14.28
CA ARG A 81 -7.56 -8.39 15.14
C ARG A 81 -7.23 -8.19 16.61
N LEU A 82 -5.95 -8.10 16.96
CA LEU A 82 -5.48 -7.86 18.33
C LEU A 82 -5.99 -6.51 18.86
N LEU A 83 -5.90 -5.45 18.07
CA LEU A 83 -6.41 -4.12 18.44
C LEU A 83 -7.93 -4.14 18.61
N THR A 84 -8.65 -4.90 17.79
CA THR A 84 -10.10 -5.07 17.92
C THR A 84 -10.46 -5.84 19.19
N TYR A 85 -9.71 -6.89 19.53
CA TYR A 85 -9.86 -7.64 20.79
C TYR A 85 -9.56 -6.76 22.00
N ALA A 86 -8.46 -6.00 21.96
CA ALA A 86 -8.04 -5.05 22.98
C ALA A 86 -9.10 -3.99 23.26
N ILE A 87 -9.72 -3.41 22.21
CA ILE A 87 -10.82 -2.45 22.36
C ILE A 87 -12.03 -3.11 23.06
N LYS A 88 -12.39 -4.34 22.68
CA LYS A 88 -13.55 -5.04 23.25
C LYS A 88 -13.35 -5.43 24.72
N ARG A 89 -12.13 -5.85 25.08
CA ARG A 89 -11.78 -6.28 26.44
C ARG A 89 -11.23 -5.15 27.32
N ALA A 90 -11.19 -3.93 26.79
CA ALA A 90 -10.57 -2.77 27.43
C ALA A 90 -9.15 -3.05 27.95
N PHE A 91 -8.43 -3.93 27.26
CA PHE A 91 -7.06 -4.32 27.54
C PHE A 91 -6.11 -3.44 26.73
N LEU A 92 -5.05 -2.93 27.35
CA LEU A 92 -4.05 -2.12 26.67
C LEU A 92 -2.92 -3.03 26.14
N PRO A 93 -2.72 -3.14 24.82
CA PRO A 93 -1.60 -3.90 24.29
C PRO A 93 -0.27 -3.34 24.82
N PRO A 94 0.73 -4.19 25.12
CA PRO A 94 2.02 -3.73 25.66
C PRO A 94 2.71 -2.71 24.76
N LEU A 95 2.52 -2.79 23.43
CA LEU A 95 3.05 -1.84 22.47
C LEU A 95 2.45 -0.42 22.62
N VAL A 96 1.20 -0.32 23.08
CA VAL A 96 0.53 0.95 23.40
C VAL A 96 0.91 1.42 24.81
N ALA A 97 1.12 0.49 25.76
CA ALA A 97 1.62 0.80 27.10
C ALA A 97 3.05 1.37 27.06
N GLN A 98 3.86 0.97 26.08
CA GLN A 98 5.24 1.41 25.87
C GLN A 98 5.38 2.68 25.00
N LEU A 99 4.28 3.31 24.59
CA LEU A 99 4.35 4.62 23.94
C LEU A 99 5.06 5.59 24.90
N LYS A 100 6.27 6.01 24.53
CA LYS A 100 7.16 6.86 25.34
C LYS A 100 6.44 8.16 25.71
N GLY A 101 5.84 8.18 26.89
CA GLY A 101 5.20 9.33 27.50
C GLY A 101 5.39 9.27 29.03
N PRO A 102 5.34 10.42 29.73
CA PRO A 102 5.64 10.50 31.16
C PRO A 102 4.65 9.73 32.05
N PHE A 103 3.49 9.34 31.52
CA PHE A 103 2.48 8.55 32.22
C PHE A 103 1.88 7.51 31.27
N PRO A 104 1.58 6.29 31.74
CA PRO A 104 0.84 5.32 30.93
C PRO A 104 -0.54 5.91 30.59
N PRO A 105 -1.04 5.72 29.35
CA PRO A 105 -2.31 6.29 28.96
C PRO A 105 -3.44 5.71 29.83
N SER A 106 -4.34 6.57 30.30
CA SER A 106 -5.54 6.13 31.02
C SER A 106 -6.36 5.17 30.14
N GLN A 107 -7.20 4.32 30.74
CA GLN A 107 -7.99 3.32 29.99
C GLN A 107 -8.76 3.94 28.80
N GLY A 108 -9.31 5.15 28.98
CA GLY A 108 -9.98 5.92 27.93
C GLY A 108 -9.04 6.43 26.82
N GLN A 109 -7.83 6.89 27.18
CA GLN A 109 -6.81 7.29 26.20
C GLN A 109 -6.31 6.07 25.41
N GLY A 110 -6.08 4.95 26.10
CA GLY A 110 -5.71 3.67 25.50
C GLY A 110 -6.71 3.18 24.46
N ALA A 111 -8.01 3.23 24.77
CA ALA A 111 -9.07 2.85 23.83
C ALA A 111 -9.16 3.78 22.60
N ARG A 112 -8.82 5.07 22.75
CA ARG A 112 -8.72 6.01 21.61
C ARG A 112 -7.52 5.67 20.73
N ILE A 113 -6.35 5.45 21.33
CA ILE A 113 -5.13 5.08 20.62
C ILE A 113 -5.33 3.76 19.87
N CYS A 114 -5.92 2.74 20.51
CA CYS A 114 -6.20 1.47 19.85
C CYS A 114 -7.14 1.62 18.65
N ARG A 115 -8.14 2.52 18.70
CA ARG A 115 -9.03 2.81 17.57
C ARG A 115 -8.29 3.48 16.42
N LEU A 116 -7.41 4.44 16.73
CA LEU A 116 -6.58 5.11 15.73
C LEU A 116 -5.62 4.12 15.07
N LEU A 117 -4.87 3.36 15.86
CA LEU A 117 -3.95 2.33 15.37
C LEU A 117 -4.68 1.27 14.53
N ARG A 118 -5.88 0.84 14.95
CA ARG A 118 -6.68 -0.11 14.17
C ARG A 118 -7.00 0.46 12.80
N THR A 119 -7.40 1.72 12.74
CA THR A 119 -7.75 2.41 11.49
C THR A 119 -6.54 2.53 10.57
N GLU A 120 -5.39 2.88 11.13
CA GLU A 120 -4.15 2.98 10.37
C GLU A 120 -3.65 1.61 9.90
N THR A 121 -3.80 0.57 10.72
CA THR A 121 -3.43 -0.80 10.34
C THR A 121 -4.28 -1.29 9.15
N TRP A 122 -5.58 -0.95 9.12
CA TRP A 122 -6.43 -1.25 7.97
C TRP A 122 -6.03 -0.48 6.70
N ARG A 123 -5.58 0.77 6.83
CA ARG A 123 -4.99 1.51 5.70
C ARG A 123 -3.73 0.84 5.18
N GLN A 124 -2.83 0.44 6.07
CA GLN A 124 -1.61 -0.30 5.70
C GLN A 124 -1.93 -1.62 4.98
N ILE A 125 -2.93 -2.37 5.45
CA ILE A 125 -3.40 -3.58 4.76
C ILE A 125 -3.90 -3.26 3.34
N GLY A 126 -4.63 -2.16 3.17
CA GLY A 126 -5.07 -1.69 1.84
C GLY A 126 -3.89 -1.42 0.92
N LEU A 127 -2.93 -0.61 1.38
CA LEU A 127 -1.71 -0.29 0.63
C LEU A 127 -0.91 -1.54 0.26
N LEU A 128 -0.69 -2.46 1.21
CA LEU A 128 0.04 -3.71 0.97
C LEU A 128 -0.68 -4.61 -0.05
N LYS A 129 -2.01 -4.66 -0.03
CA LYS A 129 -2.80 -5.36 -1.06
C LYS A 129 -2.66 -4.72 -2.43
N ASP A 130 -2.63 -3.39 -2.50
CA ASP A 130 -2.42 -2.66 -3.74
C ASP A 130 -1.00 -2.88 -4.29
N PHE A 131 0.02 -2.88 -3.43
CA PHE A 131 1.40 -3.25 -3.81
C PHE A 131 1.48 -4.67 -4.36
N LEU A 132 0.88 -5.65 -3.67
CA LEU A 132 0.85 -7.04 -4.13
C LEU A 132 0.12 -7.18 -5.46
N ARG A 133 -1.01 -6.47 -5.64
CA ARG A 133 -1.76 -6.43 -6.90
C ARG A 133 -0.93 -5.85 -8.04
N LEU A 134 -0.24 -4.72 -7.80
CA LEU A 134 0.62 -4.09 -8.78
C LEU A 134 1.76 -5.03 -9.21
N ARG A 135 2.41 -5.72 -8.27
CA ARG A 135 3.46 -6.70 -8.57
C ARG A 135 2.93 -7.89 -9.39
N CYS A 136 1.78 -8.44 -9.03
CA CYS A 136 1.14 -9.52 -9.80
C CYS A 136 0.63 -9.07 -11.18
N SER A 137 0.45 -7.77 -11.42
CA SER A 137 0.00 -7.23 -12.71
C SER A 137 1.14 -6.92 -13.70
N PHE A 138 2.38 -6.90 -13.21
CA PHE A 138 3.56 -6.50 -13.99
C PHE A 138 4.18 -7.61 -14.84
N GLY A 139 3.72 -8.86 -14.73
CA GLY A 139 4.10 -9.95 -15.64
C GLY A 139 3.06 -10.17 -16.72
N SER A 140 3.52 -10.20 -17.97
CA SER A 140 2.72 -10.16 -19.21
C SER A 140 1.89 -11.42 -19.53
N SER A 141 1.31 -12.11 -18.55
CA SER A 141 0.58 -13.36 -18.84
C SER A 141 -0.59 -13.63 -17.91
N ARG A 142 -1.72 -14.02 -18.52
CA ARG A 142 -3.02 -14.39 -17.91
C ARG A 142 -2.93 -15.48 -16.81
N ARG A 143 -1.75 -16.09 -16.60
CA ARG A 143 -1.41 -17.01 -15.49
C ARG A 143 -1.22 -16.32 -14.13
N GLN A 144 -0.99 -15.01 -14.05
CA GLN A 144 -0.63 -14.33 -12.78
C GLN A 144 -1.81 -13.78 -11.96
N GLU A 145 -3.00 -13.60 -12.53
CA GLU A 145 -4.19 -13.21 -11.76
C GLU A 145 -4.58 -14.30 -10.74
N LEU A 146 -4.29 -15.56 -11.08
CA LEU A 146 -4.38 -16.72 -10.18
C LEU A 146 -3.40 -16.60 -9.00
N SER A 147 -2.20 -16.05 -9.21
CA SER A 147 -1.18 -15.88 -8.16
C SER A 147 -1.62 -14.86 -7.09
N PHE A 148 -2.22 -13.72 -7.47
CA PHE A 148 -2.72 -12.74 -6.48
C PHE A 148 -3.83 -13.32 -5.60
N SER A 149 -4.81 -13.98 -6.21
CA SER A 149 -5.91 -14.60 -5.43
C SER A 149 -5.41 -15.75 -4.56
N GLN A 150 -4.42 -16.52 -5.02
CA GLN A 150 -3.80 -17.59 -4.23
C GLN A 150 -2.99 -17.02 -3.06
N GLU A 151 -2.18 -15.98 -3.28
CA GLU A 151 -1.44 -15.29 -2.21
C GLU A 151 -2.37 -14.73 -1.14
N LEU A 152 -3.48 -14.10 -1.52
CA LEU A 152 -4.47 -13.62 -0.54
C LEU A 152 -5.12 -14.76 0.27
N LYS A 153 -5.34 -15.93 -0.34
CA LYS A 153 -5.83 -17.11 0.36
C LYS A 153 -4.79 -17.62 1.37
N VAL A 154 -3.52 -17.67 0.98
CA VAL A 154 -2.41 -18.05 1.85
C VAL A 154 -2.29 -17.07 3.02
N VAL A 155 -2.34 -15.77 2.77
CA VAL A 155 -2.36 -14.72 3.80
C VAL A 155 -3.52 -14.92 4.78
N ALA A 156 -4.72 -15.19 4.27
CA ALA A 156 -5.88 -15.44 5.13
C ALA A 156 -5.65 -16.67 6.02
N GLN A 157 -5.27 -17.81 5.44
CA GLN A 157 -5.01 -19.05 6.18
C GLN A 157 -3.91 -18.91 7.23
N LEU A 158 -2.81 -18.24 6.88
CA LEU A 158 -1.70 -17.99 7.80
C LEU A 158 -2.11 -17.03 8.92
N SER A 159 -2.84 -15.96 8.61
CA SER A 159 -3.36 -15.03 9.62
C SER A 159 -4.35 -15.70 10.58
N ASP A 160 -5.16 -16.65 10.10
CA ASP A 160 -6.06 -17.44 10.94
C ASP A 160 -5.31 -18.39 11.85
N LYS A 161 -4.32 -19.12 11.32
CA LYS A 161 -3.46 -20.02 12.11
C LYS A 161 -2.69 -19.26 13.19
N LEU A 162 -2.06 -18.13 12.85
CA LEU A 162 -1.34 -17.30 13.81
C LEU A 162 -2.28 -16.74 14.87
N TRP A 163 -3.48 -16.28 14.48
CA TRP A 163 -4.46 -15.77 15.42
C TRP A 163 -4.90 -16.85 16.44
N LEU A 164 -5.17 -18.08 15.98
CA LEU A 164 -5.51 -19.20 16.87
C LEU A 164 -4.36 -19.54 17.84
N HIS A 165 -3.11 -19.32 17.45
CA HIS A 165 -1.96 -19.52 18.32
C HIS A 165 -1.76 -18.37 19.33
N ILE A 166 -2.15 -17.13 18.98
CA ILE A 166 -2.01 -15.95 19.84
C ILE A 166 -3.16 -15.84 20.83
N LEU A 167 -4.40 -16.12 20.40
CA LEU A 167 -5.63 -15.93 21.17
C LEU A 167 -5.60 -16.55 22.58
N PRO A 168 -5.10 -17.79 22.79
CA PRO A 168 -5.05 -18.40 24.13
C PRO A 168 -4.08 -17.70 25.09
N LYS A 169 -3.11 -16.94 24.57
CA LYS A 169 -2.11 -16.21 25.35
C LYS A 169 -2.57 -14.81 25.76
N LEU A 170 -3.71 -14.36 25.23
CA LEU A 170 -4.26 -13.04 25.55
C LEU A 170 -5.04 -13.08 26.87
N PRO A 171 -5.05 -11.97 27.64
CA PRO A 171 -5.84 -11.88 28.85
C PRO A 171 -7.34 -12.02 28.55
N LYS A 172 -8.05 -12.73 29.42
CA LYS A 172 -9.50 -13.00 29.31
C LYS A 172 -10.32 -11.88 29.94
#